data_AF-A0ABD5DCK4-F1
#
_entry.id   AF-A0ABD5DCK4-F1
#
_cell.length_a   1.000
_cell.length_b   1.000
_cell.length_c   1.000
_cell.angle_alpha   90.00
_cell.angle_beta   90.00
_cell.angle_gamma   90.00
#
_symmetry.space_group_name_H-M   'P 1'
#
loop_
_entity.id
_entity.type
_entity.pdbx_description
1 polymer ?
#
loop_
_entity_poly.entity_id
_entity_poly.type
_entity_poly.pdbx_seq_one_letter_code
_entity_poly.pdbx_strand_id
1 'polypeptide(L)'
;SLAAGSLDVKVEGKQRGSGVDLERIQSSQFNSKYIFEVKLNKTNINLGHDFIVCDSWNTVLKYEHYIKNPIKKIFLTDVEDYFDIDSSDSKYKNYLAMGELYSFINFLSEESNADKDCIFYNRSYKFKIKACEDDLNYPIDTKSLGKFKHQDMHREAIINLMCKELTSFVKDEIEDVRFSYLIRNLNPLITNINHSYQSYVEDYTFDKVRKEYKEKKTEYIKKLNDTFDSVATKMFAIPAGIWFATAQMTTMKTVSSFIS
;
A
#
# COMPACT_ATOMS: atom_id res chain seq x y z
N SER A 1 -34.98 -9.86 -5.82
CA SER A 1 -36.25 -9.16 -5.52
C SER A 1 -35.87 -7.74 -5.12
N LEU A 2 -35.77 -6.83 -6.11
CA LEU A 2 -35.56 -5.41 -5.81
C LEU A 2 -36.75 -4.90 -5.01
N ALA A 3 -36.45 -4.01 -4.05
CA ALA A 3 -37.32 -3.43 -3.03
C ALA A 3 -38.84 -3.55 -3.28
N ALA A 4 -39.58 -3.90 -2.23
CA ALA A 4 -41.02 -3.68 -2.14
C ALA A 4 -41.32 -2.17 -2.17
N GLY A 5 -41.18 -1.56 -3.34
CA GLY A 5 -41.63 -0.22 -3.69
C GLY A 5 -42.92 -0.34 -4.48
N SER A 6 -43.93 0.45 -4.12
CA SER A 6 -45.15 0.51 -4.90
C SER A 6 -44.94 1.46 -6.07
N LEU A 7 -45.12 0.96 -7.29
CA LEU A 7 -45.23 1.77 -8.49
C LEU A 7 -46.69 2.16 -8.69
N ASP A 8 -47.02 3.43 -8.46
CA ASP A 8 -48.32 4.01 -8.76
C ASP A 8 -48.27 4.65 -10.16
N VAL A 9 -49.20 4.28 -11.04
CA VAL A 9 -49.27 4.83 -12.40
C VAL A 9 -50.51 5.70 -12.55
N LYS A 10 -50.29 6.97 -12.92
CA LYS A 10 -51.34 7.91 -13.30
C LYS A 10 -51.33 8.06 -14.82
N VAL A 11 -52.49 7.87 -15.44
CA VAL A 11 -52.68 8.09 -16.88
C VAL A 11 -53.67 9.24 -17.06
N GLU A 12 -53.24 10.30 -17.73
CA GLU A 12 -54.05 11.51 -17.94
C GLU A 12 -54.63 12.07 -16.61
N GLY A 13 -53.80 12.07 -15.56
CA GLY A 13 -54.16 12.60 -14.23
C GLY A 13 -55.00 11.66 -13.35
N LYS A 14 -55.43 10.49 -13.85
CA LYS A 14 -56.19 9.50 -13.07
C LYS A 14 -55.32 8.30 -12.69
N GLN A 15 -55.33 7.92 -11.41
CA GLN A 15 -54.63 6.72 -10.93
C GLN A 15 -55.26 5.47 -11.59
N ARG A 16 -54.48 4.75 -12.40
CA ARG A 16 -54.94 3.58 -13.16
C ARG A 16 -54.45 2.24 -12.64
N GLY A 17 -53.36 2.22 -11.86
CA GLY A 17 -52.84 0.99 -11.26
C GLY A 17 -51.84 1.28 -10.14
N SER A 18 -51.77 0.35 -9.19
CA SER A 18 -50.76 0.31 -8.13
C SER A 18 -50.09 -1.06 -8.18
N GLY A 19 -48.77 -1.12 -7.97
CA GLY A 19 -47.99 -2.36 -8.05
C GLY A 19 -47.74 -2.84 -9.49
N VAL A 20 -47.59 -1.91 -10.43
CA VAL A 20 -47.24 -2.25 -11.82
C VAL A 20 -45.82 -2.80 -11.86
N ASP A 21 -45.64 -3.91 -12.59
CA ASP A 21 -44.34 -4.55 -12.81
C ASP A 21 -43.47 -3.70 -13.75
N LEU A 22 -42.28 -3.33 -13.29
CA LEU A 22 -41.33 -2.49 -14.02
C LEU A 22 -40.91 -3.12 -15.35
N GLU A 23 -40.83 -4.45 -15.43
CA GLU A 23 -40.42 -5.16 -16.65
C GLU A 23 -41.46 -5.07 -17.77
N ARG A 24 -42.70 -4.66 -17.45
CA ARG A 24 -43.80 -4.51 -18.41
C ARG A 24 -43.90 -3.12 -19.00
N ILE A 25 -43.08 -2.17 -18.53
CA ILE A 25 -43.08 -0.81 -19.05
C ILE A 25 -42.39 -0.81 -20.41
N GLN A 26 -43.12 -0.33 -21.43
CA GLN A 26 -42.64 -0.27 -22.80
C GLN A 26 -42.27 1.16 -23.17
N SER A 27 -41.34 1.34 -24.12
CA SER A 27 -40.88 2.67 -24.56
C SER A 27 -42.02 3.58 -25.03
N SER A 28 -43.11 3.02 -25.54
CA SER A 28 -44.33 3.73 -25.95
C SER A 28 -45.04 4.46 -24.80
N GLN A 29 -44.76 4.07 -23.55
CA GLN A 29 -45.34 4.65 -22.34
C GLN A 29 -44.50 5.79 -21.75
N PHE A 30 -43.31 6.08 -22.32
CA PHE A 30 -42.51 7.25 -21.97
C PHE A 30 -42.99 8.51 -22.70
N ASN A 31 -44.22 8.93 -22.40
CA ASN A 31 -44.80 10.17 -22.92
C ASN A 31 -45.55 10.91 -21.81
N SER A 32 -45.86 12.19 -22.03
CA SER A 32 -46.46 13.09 -21.03
C SER A 32 -47.83 12.67 -20.50
N LYS A 33 -48.46 11.65 -21.07
CA LYS A 33 -49.73 11.10 -20.57
C LYS A 33 -49.56 10.18 -19.36
N TYR A 34 -48.36 9.63 -19.16
CA TYR A 34 -48.07 8.67 -18.11
C TYR A 34 -47.17 9.32 -17.06
N ILE A 35 -47.62 9.31 -15.80
CA ILE A 35 -46.82 9.72 -14.64
C ILE A 35 -46.63 8.48 -13.78
N PHE A 36 -45.38 8.10 -13.60
CA PHE A 36 -44.95 6.98 -12.77
C PHE A 36 -44.45 7.53 -11.43
N GLU A 37 -45.15 7.20 -10.35
CA GLU A 37 -44.79 7.57 -8.99
C GLU A 37 -44.16 6.35 -8.31
N VAL A 38 -42.85 6.39 -8.12
CA VAL A 38 -42.10 5.32 -7.45
C VAL A 38 -41.96 5.69 -5.98
N LYS A 39 -42.67 4.99 -5.09
CA LYS A 39 -42.47 5.14 -3.64
C LYS A 39 -41.44 4.13 -3.17
N LEU A 40 -40.25 4.63 -2.88
CA LEU A 40 -39.18 3.82 -2.31
C LEU A 40 -39.25 3.89 -0.78
N ASN A 41 -39.36 2.74 -0.11
CA ASN A 41 -39.34 2.68 1.35
C ASN A 41 -37.89 2.59 1.85
N LYS A 42 -37.45 3.55 2.66
CA LYS A 42 -36.05 3.74 3.09
C LYS A 42 -35.42 2.49 3.74
N THR A 43 -36.24 1.62 4.31
CA THR A 43 -35.83 0.34 4.91
C THR A 43 -35.41 -0.74 3.90
N ASN A 44 -35.87 -0.64 2.64
CA ASN A 44 -35.64 -1.65 1.60
C ASN A 44 -34.67 -1.24 0.49
N ILE A 45 -34.27 0.04 0.42
CA ILE A 45 -33.43 0.59 -0.67
C ILE A 45 -31.95 0.23 -0.46
N ASN A 46 -31.51 0.05 0.78
CA ASN A 46 -30.09 -0.16 1.11
C ASN A 46 -29.79 -1.61 1.56
N LEU A 47 -30.72 -2.54 1.32
CA LEU A 47 -30.53 -3.98 1.60
C LEU A 47 -29.65 -4.58 0.51
N GLY A 48 -28.35 -4.35 0.64
CA GLY A 48 -27.34 -4.77 -0.32
C GLY A 48 -26.52 -3.55 -0.73
N HIS A 49 -25.28 -3.50 -0.27
CA HIS A 49 -24.30 -2.43 -0.45
C HIS A 49 -24.00 -2.02 -1.91
N ASP A 50 -24.73 -2.55 -2.88
CA ASP A 50 -24.49 -2.36 -4.30
C ASP A 50 -25.13 -1.09 -4.86
N PHE A 51 -26.14 -0.51 -4.20
CA PHE A 51 -26.76 0.74 -4.65
C PHE A 51 -27.25 1.67 -3.52
N ILE A 52 -27.33 2.97 -3.82
CA ILE A 52 -27.92 4.00 -2.96
C ILE A 52 -28.70 5.03 -3.78
N VAL A 53 -29.79 5.52 -3.20
CA VAL A 53 -30.54 6.68 -3.69
C VAL A 53 -30.52 7.75 -2.60
N CYS A 54 -30.00 8.93 -2.92
CA CYS A 54 -29.87 10.05 -1.98
C CYS A 54 -29.97 11.40 -2.71
N ASP A 55 -30.08 12.48 -1.95
CA ASP A 55 -30.13 13.86 -2.44
C ASP A 55 -28.81 14.30 -3.09
N SER A 56 -27.71 14.18 -2.35
CA SER A 56 -26.40 14.74 -2.75
C SER A 56 -25.21 13.90 -2.28
N TRP A 57 -24.03 14.23 -2.80
CA TRP A 57 -22.75 13.63 -2.39
C TRP A 57 -22.49 13.76 -0.89
N ASN A 58 -22.86 14.89 -0.26
CA ASN A 58 -22.68 15.07 1.18
C ASN A 58 -23.45 14.04 2.00
N THR A 59 -24.60 13.56 1.52
CA THR A 59 -25.35 12.49 2.19
C THR A 59 -24.69 11.12 2.04
N VAL A 60 -24.06 10.85 0.88
CA VAL A 60 -23.24 9.64 0.68
C VAL A 60 -22.05 9.67 1.65
N LEU A 61 -21.31 10.78 1.68
CA LEU A 61 -20.07 10.94 2.44
C LEU A 61 -20.29 11.10 3.95
N LYS A 62 -21.51 11.41 4.39
CA LYS A 62 -21.87 11.47 5.82
C LYS A 62 -21.63 10.14 6.54
N TYR A 63 -21.76 9.03 5.82
CA TYR A 63 -21.62 7.69 6.37
C TYR A 63 -20.25 7.10 6.06
N GLU A 64 -19.46 6.93 7.11
CA GLU A 64 -18.09 6.39 7.02
C GLU A 64 -18.02 5.03 6.29
N HIS A 65 -19.00 4.13 6.49
CA HIS A 65 -18.98 2.82 5.84
C HIS A 65 -19.10 2.90 4.32
N TYR A 66 -19.70 3.96 3.77
CA TYR A 66 -19.76 4.22 2.33
C TYR A 66 -18.47 4.84 1.79
N ILE A 67 -17.60 5.40 2.64
CA ILE A 67 -16.25 5.80 2.24
C ILE A 67 -15.31 4.59 2.28
N LYS A 68 -15.41 3.80 3.36
CA LYS A 68 -14.60 2.59 3.55
C LYS A 68 -14.86 1.52 2.48
N ASN A 69 -16.13 1.35 2.11
CA ASN A 69 -16.57 0.45 1.05
C ASN A 69 -17.47 1.24 0.08
N PRO A 70 -16.88 1.87 -0.95
CA PRO A 70 -17.62 2.68 -1.91
C PRO A 70 -18.73 1.90 -2.61
N ILE A 71 -19.91 2.53 -2.72
CA ILE A 71 -21.07 1.98 -3.40
C ILE A 71 -20.90 2.18 -4.91
N LYS A 72 -21.17 1.12 -5.68
CA LYS A 72 -20.93 1.11 -7.14
C LYS A 72 -22.08 1.66 -7.97
N LYS A 73 -23.27 1.86 -7.39
CA LYS A 73 -24.42 2.44 -8.07
C LYS A 73 -25.04 3.53 -7.22
N ILE A 74 -24.99 4.77 -7.69
CA ILE A 74 -25.45 5.93 -6.94
C ILE A 74 -26.45 6.68 -7.81
N PHE A 75 -27.62 6.97 -7.27
CA PHE A 75 -28.55 7.91 -7.88
C PHE A 75 -28.71 9.13 -6.98
N LEU A 76 -28.40 10.31 -7.52
CA LEU A 76 -28.53 11.59 -6.83
C LEU A 76 -29.80 12.29 -7.29
N THR A 77 -30.74 12.53 -6.37
CA THR A 77 -32.05 13.10 -6.72
C THR A 77 -32.00 14.60 -6.98
N ASP A 78 -31.04 15.34 -6.41
CA ASP A 78 -30.97 16.80 -6.58
C ASP A 78 -30.50 17.19 -7.98
N VAL A 79 -29.63 16.37 -8.56
CA VAL A 79 -29.05 16.58 -9.91
C VAL A 79 -29.62 15.62 -10.95
N GLU A 80 -30.46 14.66 -10.53
CA GLU A 80 -31.05 13.61 -11.37
C GLU A 80 -30.01 12.71 -12.08
N ASP A 81 -28.80 12.64 -11.53
CA ASP A 81 -27.69 11.88 -12.10
C ASP A 81 -27.59 10.46 -11.55
N TYR A 82 -27.29 9.51 -12.44
CA TYR A 82 -26.99 8.13 -12.12
C TYR A 82 -25.52 7.82 -12.41
N PHE A 83 -24.85 7.22 -11.44
CA PHE A 83 -23.46 6.78 -11.53
C PHE A 83 -23.39 5.27 -11.35
N ASP A 84 -22.66 4.61 -12.25
CA ASP A 84 -22.28 3.21 -12.14
C ASP A 84 -20.79 3.01 -12.45
N ILE A 85 -20.31 1.77 -12.45
CA ILE A 85 -18.89 1.45 -12.67
C ILE A 85 -18.35 1.93 -14.02
N ASP A 86 -19.23 2.16 -15.00
CA ASP A 86 -18.88 2.61 -16.34
C ASP A 86 -18.93 4.14 -16.46
N SER A 87 -19.37 4.84 -15.40
CA SER A 87 -19.44 6.29 -15.37
C SER A 87 -18.06 6.94 -15.55
N SER A 88 -18.02 7.92 -16.45
CA SER A 88 -16.80 8.66 -16.75
C SER A 88 -16.57 9.86 -15.82
N ASP A 89 -17.54 10.17 -14.95
CA ASP A 89 -17.55 11.32 -14.06
C ASP A 89 -16.35 11.33 -13.11
N SER A 90 -15.73 12.51 -12.95
CA SER A 90 -14.53 12.68 -12.14
C SER A 90 -14.81 12.57 -10.64
N LYS A 91 -15.94 13.12 -10.15
CA LYS A 91 -16.28 13.07 -8.72
C LYS A 91 -16.57 11.62 -8.30
N TYR A 92 -17.30 10.88 -9.14
CA TYR A 92 -17.58 9.47 -8.91
C TYR A 92 -16.30 8.62 -8.90
N LYS A 93 -15.38 8.82 -9.86
CA LYS A 93 -14.08 8.15 -9.86
C LYS A 93 -13.26 8.45 -8.61
N ASN A 94 -13.25 9.72 -8.17
CA ASN A 94 -12.54 10.13 -6.96
C ASN A 94 -13.19 9.54 -5.71
N TYR A 95 -14.52 9.44 -5.66
CA TYR A 95 -15.24 8.75 -4.59
C TYR A 95 -14.84 7.27 -4.48
N LEU A 96 -14.79 6.54 -5.60
CA LEU A 96 -14.29 5.15 -5.59
C LEU A 96 -12.84 5.07 -5.10
N ALA A 97 -12.01 6.02 -5.54
CA ALA A 97 -10.61 6.09 -5.15
C ALA A 97 -10.39 6.43 -3.65
N MET A 98 -11.34 7.09 -2.98
CA MET A 98 -11.29 7.27 -1.51
C MET A 98 -11.30 5.94 -0.77
N GLY A 99 -12.02 4.93 -1.29
CA GLY A 99 -12.00 3.58 -0.74
C GLY A 99 -10.63 2.90 -0.86
N GLU A 100 -9.91 3.13 -1.97
CA GLU A 100 -8.54 2.64 -2.14
C GLU A 100 -7.56 3.35 -1.20
N LEU A 101 -7.71 4.65 -1.00
CA LEU A 101 -6.95 5.40 -0.01
C LEU A 101 -7.21 4.87 1.40
N TYR A 102 -8.48 4.60 1.74
CA TYR A 102 -8.83 3.95 3.01
C TYR A 102 -8.17 2.57 3.14
N SER A 103 -8.25 1.73 2.10
CA SER A 103 -7.60 0.43 2.07
C SER A 103 -6.09 0.52 2.29
N PHE A 104 -5.44 1.55 1.76
CA PHE A 104 -4.02 1.81 2.02
C PHE A 104 -3.75 2.19 3.49
N ILE A 105 -4.57 3.05 4.10
CA ILE A 105 -4.45 3.39 5.52
C ILE A 105 -4.68 2.14 6.39
N ASN A 106 -5.69 1.34 6.08
CA ASN A 106 -6.00 0.11 6.81
C ASN A 106 -4.85 -0.90 6.69
N PHE A 107 -4.27 -1.06 5.50
CA PHE A 107 -3.06 -1.87 5.28
C PHE A 107 -1.90 -1.43 6.20
N LEU A 108 -1.61 -0.13 6.26
CA LEU A 108 -0.55 0.39 7.15
C LEU A 108 -0.91 0.24 8.65
N SER A 109 -2.20 0.30 8.99
CA SER A 109 -2.68 0.08 10.36
C SER A 109 -2.42 -1.36 10.80
N GLU A 110 -2.77 -2.32 9.95
CA GLU A 110 -2.54 -3.76 10.16
C GLU A 110 -1.05 -4.07 10.28
N GLU A 111 -0.23 -3.59 9.35
CA GLU A 111 1.21 -3.88 9.34
C GLU A 111 1.97 -3.18 10.48
N SER A 112 1.46 -2.07 11.01
CA SER A 112 2.02 -1.40 12.20
C SER A 112 1.50 -1.97 13.53
N ASN A 113 0.69 -3.05 13.49
CA ASN A 113 0.04 -3.65 14.67
C ASN A 113 -0.77 -2.63 15.51
N ALA A 114 -1.38 -1.67 14.84
CA ALA A 114 -2.19 -0.63 15.48
C ALA A 114 -3.68 -1.00 15.50
N ASP A 115 -4.47 -0.28 16.31
CA ASP A 115 -5.93 -0.38 16.26
C ASP A 115 -6.46 0.01 14.86
N LYS A 116 -7.69 -0.40 14.58
CA LYS A 116 -8.37 -0.04 13.32
C LYS A 116 -8.38 1.47 13.10
N ASP A 117 -8.16 1.88 11.84
CA ASP A 117 -8.11 3.28 11.41
C ASP A 117 -7.05 4.12 12.16
N CYS A 118 -5.98 3.46 12.64
CA CYS A 118 -4.87 4.09 13.34
C CYS A 118 -3.54 3.58 12.78
N ILE A 119 -2.59 4.48 12.55
CA ILE A 119 -1.22 4.11 12.17
C ILE A 119 -0.30 4.39 13.35
N PHE A 120 0.52 3.41 13.71
CA PHE A 120 1.54 3.58 14.75
C PHE A 120 2.90 3.89 14.14
N TYR A 121 3.48 5.03 14.52
CA TYR A 121 4.87 5.36 14.23
C TYR A 121 5.40 6.33 15.29
N ASN A 122 6.22 5.83 16.23
CA ASN A 122 6.63 6.48 17.48
C ASN A 122 5.48 6.86 18.45
N ARG A 123 4.33 7.29 17.91
CA ARG A 123 3.05 7.54 18.57
C ARG A 123 1.90 7.08 17.66
N SER A 124 0.72 6.92 18.25
CA SER A 124 -0.49 6.53 17.52
C SER A 124 -1.13 7.73 16.82
N TYR A 125 -1.44 7.58 15.54
CA TYR A 125 -2.17 8.56 14.73
C TYR A 125 -3.49 7.95 14.27
N LYS A 126 -4.58 8.36 14.93
CA LYS A 126 -5.94 7.97 14.58
C LYS A 126 -6.45 8.77 13.39
N PHE A 127 -7.29 8.14 12.57
CA PHE A 127 -7.97 8.76 11.43
C PHE A 127 -9.47 8.63 11.63
N LYS A 128 -10.17 9.77 11.69
CA LYS A 128 -11.62 9.79 11.51
C LYS A 128 -11.89 9.85 10.01
N ILE A 129 -12.48 8.80 9.45
CA ILE A 129 -12.77 8.73 8.02
C ILE A 129 -13.99 9.60 7.72
N LYS A 130 -13.70 10.86 7.40
CA LYS A 130 -14.66 11.90 7.06
C LYS A 130 -14.20 12.63 5.81
N ALA A 131 -15.11 12.86 4.89
CA ALA A 131 -14.90 13.64 3.69
C ALA A 131 -16.15 14.48 3.39
N CYS A 132 -15.98 15.52 2.60
CA CYS A 132 -17.05 16.37 2.09
C CYS A 132 -17.03 16.40 0.56
N GLU A 133 -18.08 16.93 -0.06
CA GLU A 133 -18.16 16.99 -1.52
C GLU A 133 -16.97 17.72 -2.16
N ASP A 134 -16.42 18.74 -1.50
CA ASP A 134 -15.25 19.46 -2.02
C ASP A 134 -14.01 18.56 -2.16
N ASP A 135 -13.91 17.51 -1.36
CA ASP A 135 -12.81 16.54 -1.42
C ASP A 135 -12.87 15.71 -2.71
N LEU A 136 -14.06 15.54 -3.30
CA LEU A 136 -14.24 14.81 -4.58
C LEU A 136 -13.64 15.55 -5.78
N ASN A 137 -13.29 16.83 -5.63
CA ASN A 137 -12.64 17.60 -6.69
C ASN A 137 -11.14 17.29 -6.81
N TYR A 138 -10.57 16.54 -5.87
CA TYR A 138 -9.15 16.20 -5.84
C TYR A 138 -8.92 14.78 -6.35
N PRO A 139 -8.14 14.58 -7.43
CA PRO A 139 -7.87 13.26 -7.97
C PRO A 139 -6.94 12.47 -7.05
N ILE A 140 -7.29 11.19 -6.85
CA ILE A 140 -6.52 10.24 -6.03
C ILE A 140 -5.82 9.25 -6.98
N ASP A 141 -4.49 9.25 -6.99
CA ASP A 141 -3.70 8.30 -7.79
C ASP A 141 -3.64 6.91 -7.12
N THR A 142 -4.65 6.08 -7.40
CA THR A 142 -4.75 4.71 -6.88
C THR A 142 -3.67 3.78 -7.42
N LYS A 143 -3.09 4.07 -8.60
CA LYS A 143 -2.05 3.21 -9.20
C LYS A 143 -0.78 3.27 -8.38
N SER A 144 -0.38 4.47 -7.95
CA SER A 144 0.79 4.65 -7.10
C SER A 144 0.59 4.02 -5.72
N LEU A 145 -0.61 4.16 -5.13
CA LEU A 145 -0.96 3.50 -3.87
C LEU A 145 -0.87 1.96 -3.97
N GLY A 146 -1.34 1.38 -5.07
CA GLY A 146 -1.28 -0.07 -5.30
C GLY A 146 0.14 -0.61 -5.40
N LYS A 147 1.07 0.13 -6.02
CA LYS A 147 2.48 -0.30 -6.14
C LYS A 147 3.17 -0.52 -4.80
N PHE A 148 2.81 0.28 -3.79
CA PHE A 148 3.42 0.20 -2.46
C PHE A 148 3.05 -1.08 -1.70
N LYS A 149 1.94 -1.74 -2.04
CA LYS A 149 1.47 -2.97 -1.37
C LYS A 149 2.24 -4.24 -1.79
N HIS A 150 2.98 -4.21 -2.91
CA HIS A 150 3.52 -5.40 -3.57
C HIS A 150 5.06 -5.47 -3.65
N GLN A 151 5.80 -4.77 -2.78
CA GLN A 151 7.28 -4.76 -2.83
C GLN A 151 7.90 -5.87 -1.95
N ASP A 152 8.62 -6.81 -2.58
CA ASP A 152 9.12 -8.07 -1.95
C ASP A 152 10.45 -7.94 -1.19
N MET A 153 11.34 -7.02 -1.55
CA MET A 153 12.62 -6.86 -0.86
C MET A 153 12.53 -5.82 0.26
N HIS A 154 12.79 -6.23 1.50
CA HIS A 154 12.75 -5.38 2.70
C HIS A 154 11.39 -4.72 2.97
N ARG A 155 10.30 -5.46 2.72
CA ARG A 155 8.90 -5.04 2.95
C ARG A 155 8.71 -4.31 4.28
N GLU A 156 9.23 -4.84 5.38
CA GLU A 156 9.09 -4.24 6.71
C GLU A 156 9.73 -2.85 6.82
N ALA A 157 10.92 -2.65 6.24
CA ALA A 157 11.60 -1.36 6.24
C ALA A 157 10.82 -0.33 5.40
N ILE A 158 10.27 -0.77 4.26
CA ILE A 158 9.47 0.06 3.37
C ILE A 158 8.15 0.45 4.03
N ILE A 159 7.50 -0.47 4.74
CA ILE A 159 6.29 -0.19 5.51
C ILE A 159 6.57 0.81 6.63
N ASN A 160 7.64 0.62 7.41
CA ASN A 160 8.03 1.57 8.45
C ASN A 160 8.32 2.96 7.88
N LEU A 161 8.92 3.03 6.69
CA LEU A 161 9.15 4.27 5.96
C LEU A 161 7.83 4.91 5.51
N MET A 162 6.88 4.15 4.99
CA MET A 162 5.55 4.66 4.65
C MET A 162 4.80 5.18 5.88
N CYS A 163 4.82 4.44 6.98
CA CYS A 163 4.24 4.87 8.25
C CYS A 163 4.89 6.17 8.74
N LYS A 164 6.22 6.30 8.63
CA LYS A 164 6.95 7.53 8.94
C LYS A 164 6.49 8.71 8.09
N GLU A 165 6.49 8.56 6.77
CA GLU A 165 6.15 9.65 5.86
C GLU A 165 4.69 10.07 6.04
N LEU A 166 3.76 9.13 6.10
CA LEU A 166 2.34 9.42 6.28
C LEU A 166 2.07 10.09 7.63
N THR A 167 2.62 9.57 8.73
CA THR A 167 2.42 10.17 10.05
C THR A 167 3.09 11.54 10.19
N SER A 168 4.24 11.74 9.56
CA SER A 168 4.90 13.05 9.46
C SER A 168 4.05 14.03 8.66
N PHE A 169 3.40 13.56 7.60
CA PHE A 169 2.58 14.39 6.70
C PHE A 169 1.31 14.92 7.37
N VAL A 170 0.71 14.16 8.28
CA VAL A 170 -0.51 14.54 9.00
C VAL A 170 -0.26 15.01 10.44
N LYS A 171 0.99 15.21 10.83
CA LYS A 171 1.37 15.40 12.23
C LYS A 171 0.81 16.66 12.88
N ASP A 172 0.64 17.70 12.06
CA ASP A 172 0.17 19.04 12.45
C ASP A 172 -1.36 19.17 12.28
N GLU A 173 -2.00 18.15 11.71
CA GLU A 173 -3.44 18.11 11.46
C GLU A 173 -4.20 17.45 12.61
N ILE A 174 -5.37 18.02 12.94
CA ILE A 174 -6.28 17.45 13.94
C ILE A 174 -6.95 16.17 13.41
N GLU A 175 -7.26 15.24 14.32
CA GLU A 175 -7.78 13.90 13.98
C GLU A 175 -8.98 13.92 13.01
N ASP A 176 -9.88 14.89 13.19
CA ASP A 176 -11.11 15.02 12.38
C ASP A 176 -10.88 15.42 10.92
N VAL A 177 -9.73 16.02 10.58
CA VAL A 177 -9.45 16.51 9.21
C VAL A 177 -8.38 15.72 8.47
N ARG A 178 -7.66 14.82 9.13
CA ARG A 178 -6.52 14.07 8.53
C ARG A 178 -6.89 13.35 7.24
N PHE A 179 -8.05 12.71 7.18
CA PHE A 179 -8.46 11.97 5.99
C PHE A 179 -8.74 12.91 4.80
N SER A 180 -9.51 13.98 5.01
CA SER A 180 -9.74 15.03 4.01
C SER A 180 -8.44 15.71 3.58
N TYR A 181 -7.53 15.99 4.52
CA TYR A 181 -6.21 16.54 4.23
C TYR A 181 -5.36 15.62 3.33
N LEU A 182 -5.38 14.31 3.60
CA LEU A 182 -4.71 13.31 2.76
C LEU A 182 -5.29 13.28 1.34
N ILE A 183 -6.61 13.35 1.18
CA ILE A 183 -7.25 13.40 -0.13
C ILE A 183 -6.74 14.61 -0.94
N ARG A 184 -6.76 15.80 -0.32
CA ARG A 184 -6.38 17.06 -0.98
C ARG A 184 -4.89 17.13 -1.32
N ASN A 185 -4.04 16.45 -0.55
CA ASN A 185 -2.59 16.56 -0.63
C ASN A 185 -1.88 15.22 -0.89
N LEU A 186 -2.55 14.29 -1.59
CA LEU A 186 -2.01 12.94 -1.80
C LEU A 186 -0.74 12.91 -2.67
N ASN A 187 -0.70 13.73 -3.73
CA ASN A 187 0.43 13.75 -4.67
C ASN A 187 1.77 14.12 -3.99
N PRO A 188 1.83 15.16 -3.15
CA PRO A 188 3.00 15.42 -2.31
C PRO A 188 3.40 14.23 -1.43
N LEU A 189 2.44 13.57 -0.77
CA LEU A 189 2.73 12.39 0.07
C LEU A 189 3.35 11.25 -0.75
N ILE A 190 2.78 10.92 -1.91
CA ILE A 190 3.31 9.88 -2.80
C ILE A 190 4.75 10.23 -3.24
N THR A 191 5.00 11.50 -3.53
CA THR A 191 6.34 11.99 -3.91
C THR A 191 7.34 11.80 -2.78
N ASN A 192 6.96 12.15 -1.54
CA ASN A 192 7.80 11.96 -0.36
C ASN A 192 8.11 10.48 -0.10
N ILE A 193 7.10 9.62 -0.18
CA ILE A 193 7.28 8.16 -0.01
C ILE A 193 8.26 7.62 -1.07
N ASN A 194 8.09 8.01 -2.34
CA ASN A 194 8.99 7.59 -3.41
C ASN A 194 10.42 8.08 -3.19
N HIS A 195 10.61 9.35 -2.79
CA HIS A 195 11.93 9.91 -2.54
C HIS A 195 12.64 9.22 -1.36
N SER A 196 11.91 9.01 -0.27
CA SER A 196 12.42 8.26 0.89
C SER A 196 12.77 6.82 0.50
N TYR A 197 11.95 6.17 -0.34
CA TYR A 197 12.25 4.82 -0.85
C TYR A 197 13.52 4.79 -1.71
N GLN A 198 13.70 5.74 -2.64
CA GLN A 198 14.92 5.82 -3.45
C GLN A 198 16.15 6.01 -2.57
N SER A 199 16.08 6.92 -1.59
CA SER A 199 17.16 7.16 -0.62
C SER A 199 17.51 5.88 0.15
N TYR A 200 16.51 5.13 0.61
CA TYR A 200 16.72 3.85 1.29
C TYR A 200 17.44 2.82 0.41
N VAL A 201 17.06 2.71 -0.86
CA VAL A 201 17.71 1.79 -1.82
C VAL A 201 19.15 2.20 -2.10
N GLU A 202 19.41 3.50 -2.24
CA GLU A 202 20.76 4.05 -2.42
C GLU A 202 21.66 3.76 -1.21
N ASP A 203 21.18 4.04 0.00
CA ASP A 203 21.89 3.79 1.26
C ASP A 203 22.21 2.29 1.43
N TYR A 204 21.23 1.42 1.17
CA TYR A 204 21.42 -0.03 1.22
C TYR A 204 22.47 -0.51 0.21
N THR A 205 22.42 0.02 -1.01
CA THR A 205 23.38 -0.31 -2.07
C THR A 205 24.79 0.15 -1.68
N PHE A 206 24.92 1.34 -1.11
CA PHE A 206 26.18 1.87 -0.61
C PHE A 206 26.77 1.01 0.50
N ASP A 207 25.95 0.61 1.48
CA ASP A 207 26.39 -0.25 2.57
C ASP A 207 26.83 -1.63 2.10
N LYS A 208 26.14 -2.20 1.09
CA LYS A 208 26.57 -3.45 0.45
C LYS A 208 27.94 -3.32 -0.19
N VAL A 209 28.15 -2.28 -1.01
CA VAL A 209 29.45 -2.03 -1.67
C VAL A 209 30.56 -1.80 -0.63
N ARG A 210 30.27 -1.04 0.43
CA ARG A 210 31.20 -0.80 1.53
C ARG A 210 31.57 -2.07 2.27
N LYS A 211 30.60 -2.96 2.51
CA LYS A 211 30.83 -4.26 3.14
C LYS A 211 31.71 -5.16 2.28
N GLU A 212 31.42 -5.28 0.98
CA GLU A 212 32.25 -6.04 0.04
C GLU A 212 33.69 -5.52 -0.02
N TYR A 213 33.89 -4.20 0.04
CA TYR A 213 35.22 -3.61 0.11
C TYR A 213 35.97 -3.99 1.40
N LYS A 214 35.31 -3.93 2.56
CA LYS A 214 35.89 -4.34 3.85
C LYS A 214 36.23 -5.84 3.88
N GLU A 215 35.38 -6.67 3.29
CA GLU A 215 35.61 -8.12 3.17
C GLU A 215 36.82 -8.40 2.28
N LYS A 216 36.91 -7.78 1.10
CA LYS A 216 38.07 -7.90 0.20
C LYS A 216 39.38 -7.44 0.87
N LYS A 217 39.34 -6.34 1.62
CA LYS A 217 40.50 -5.86 2.38
C LYS A 217 40.92 -6.87 3.46
N THR A 218 39.96 -7.41 4.20
CA THR A 218 40.22 -8.43 5.22
C THR A 218 40.80 -9.70 4.60
N GLU A 219 40.24 -10.15 3.48
CA GLU A 219 40.73 -11.31 2.73
C GLU A 219 42.15 -11.08 2.20
N TYR A 220 42.45 -9.87 1.71
CA TYR A 220 43.79 -9.51 1.27
C TYR A 220 44.81 -9.53 2.41
N ILE A 221 44.48 -8.95 3.57
CA ILE A 221 45.33 -9.00 4.77
C ILE A 221 45.53 -10.44 5.24
N LYS A 222 44.47 -11.26 5.22
CA LYS A 222 44.57 -12.68 5.56
C LYS A 222 45.53 -13.43 4.62
N LYS A 223 45.40 -13.24 3.30
CA LYS A 223 46.33 -13.83 2.31
C LYS A 223 47.77 -13.38 2.55
N LEU A 224 48.01 -12.10 2.86
CA LEU A 224 49.34 -11.62 3.20
C LEU A 224 49.90 -12.33 4.44
N ASN A 225 49.13 -12.39 5.53
CA ASN A 225 49.55 -13.09 6.74
C ASN A 225 49.83 -14.57 6.46
N ASP A 226 48.94 -15.28 5.75
CA ASP A 226 49.14 -16.69 5.36
C ASP A 226 50.44 -16.87 4.55
N THR A 227 50.76 -15.91 3.67
CA THR A 227 52.00 -15.93 2.87
C THR A 227 53.23 -15.68 3.74
N PHE A 228 53.17 -14.71 4.65
CA PHE A 228 54.23 -14.43 5.62
C PHE A 228 54.49 -15.62 6.55
N ASP A 229 53.44 -16.23 7.09
CA ASP A 229 53.54 -17.42 7.94
C ASP A 229 54.15 -18.60 7.18
N SER A 230 53.79 -18.78 5.91
CA SER A 230 54.40 -19.80 5.04
C SER A 230 55.89 -19.54 4.82
N VAL A 231 56.27 -18.29 4.53
CA VAL A 231 57.68 -17.89 4.33
C VAL A 231 58.47 -18.06 5.63
N ALA A 232 57.95 -17.60 6.77
CA ALA A 232 58.58 -17.75 8.07
C ALA A 232 58.78 -19.23 8.40
N THR A 233 57.75 -20.06 8.21
CA THR A 233 57.83 -21.51 8.43
C THR A 233 58.91 -22.15 7.55
N LYS A 234 58.97 -21.82 6.26
CA LYS A 234 60.02 -22.31 5.34
C LYS A 234 61.41 -21.82 5.74
N MET A 235 61.52 -20.56 6.16
CA MET A 235 62.77 -19.95 6.59
C MET A 235 63.32 -20.62 7.87
N PHE A 236 62.47 -21.04 8.79
CA PHE A 236 62.89 -21.81 9.96
C PHE A 236 63.15 -23.30 9.65
N ALA A 237 62.41 -23.90 8.70
CA ALA A 237 62.56 -25.30 8.33
C ALA A 237 63.87 -25.58 7.56
N ILE A 238 64.36 -24.64 6.75
CA ILE A 238 65.60 -24.81 5.95
C ILE A 238 66.84 -25.03 6.86
N PRO A 239 67.15 -24.16 7.84
CA PRO A 239 68.28 -24.38 8.75
C PRO A 239 68.16 -25.66 9.57
N ALA A 240 66.95 -25.99 10.05
CA ALA A 240 66.71 -27.23 10.77
C ALA A 240 66.97 -28.45 9.89
N GLY A 241 66.50 -28.44 8.64
CA GLY A 241 66.76 -29.50 7.66
C GLY A 241 68.25 -29.66 7.34
N ILE A 242 68.97 -28.55 7.19
CA ILE A 242 70.44 -28.56 6.98
C ILE A 242 71.16 -29.14 8.20
N TRP A 243 70.77 -28.74 9.42
CA TRP A 243 71.33 -29.28 10.66
C TRP A 243 71.08 -30.79 10.80
N PHE A 244 69.85 -31.24 10.52
CA PHE A 244 69.52 -32.67 10.54
C PHE A 244 70.28 -33.48 9.48
N ALA A 245 70.37 -32.98 8.25
CA ALA A 245 71.10 -33.66 7.17
C ALA A 245 72.60 -33.75 7.47
N THR A 246 73.20 -32.67 7.98
CA THR A 246 74.61 -32.65 8.37
C THR A 246 74.89 -33.59 9.54
N ALA A 247 74.03 -33.59 10.57
CA ALA A 247 74.13 -34.50 11.71
C ALA A 247 74.09 -35.98 11.29
N GLN A 248 73.18 -36.35 10.36
CA GLN A 248 73.10 -37.71 9.81
C GLN A 248 74.30 -38.07 8.91
N MET A 249 74.79 -37.13 8.10
CA MET A 249 76.01 -37.34 7.32
C MET A 249 77.24 -37.57 8.21
N THR A 250 77.36 -36.85 9.32
CA THR A 250 78.42 -37.10 10.30
C THR A 250 78.28 -38.44 10.98
N THR A 251 77.07 -38.87 11.37
CA THR A 251 76.88 -40.22 11.95
C THR A 251 77.18 -41.33 10.94
N MET A 252 76.79 -41.19 9.67
CA MET A 252 77.14 -42.16 8.62
C MET A 252 78.64 -42.21 8.32
N LYS A 253 79.35 -41.07 8.30
CA LYS A 253 80.82 -41.05 8.18
C LYS A 253 81.50 -41.74 9.36
N THR A 254 81.01 -41.51 10.57
CA THR A 254 81.53 -42.16 11.78
C THR A 254 81.32 -43.68 11.73
N VAL A 255 80.15 -44.17 11.31
CA VAL A 255 79.90 -45.62 11.15
C VAL A 255 80.76 -46.25 10.05
N SER A 256 81.01 -45.55 8.93
CA SER A 256 81.91 -46.03 7.88
C SER A 256 83.37 -46.13 8.34
N SER A 257 83.82 -45.28 9.27
CA SER A 257 85.19 -45.36 9.85
C SER A 257 85.35 -46.44 10.92
N PHE A 258 84.25 -47.09 11.35
CA PHE A 258 84.27 -48.20 12.29
C PHE A 258 84.12 -49.58 11.62
N ILE A 259 83.88 -49.64 10.31
CA ILE A 259 83.69 -50.89 9.54
C ILE A 259 84.85 -51.18 8.56
N SER A 260 85.87 -50.31 8.51
CA SER A 260 87.10 -50.52 7.73
C SER A 260 88.26 -50.98 8.59
#